data_AF-A0A2M7RGF4-F1
#
_entry.id   AF-A0A2M7RGF4-F1
#
_cell.length_a   1.000
_cell.length_b   1.000
_cell.length_c   1.000
_cell.angle_alpha   90.00
_cell.angle_beta   90.00
_cell.angle_gamma   90.00
#
_symmetry.space_group_name_H-M   'P 1'
#
loop_
_entity.id
_entity.type
_entity.pdbx_description
1 polymer ?
#
loop_
_entity_poly.entity_id
_entity_poly.type
_entity_poly.pdbx_seq_one_letter_code
_entity_poly.pdbx_strand_id
1 'polypeptide(L)'
;MSLKYFQLHSRLLKALANPKRLEIIQLLRNDCLAVREIERMTGLNQADISQNLQILRQENLVITKRNGKEISYCLAHPNIIKAFDSIHAILVDRKKIKPEHNKRNRVSIPTIIDPVCGMKVSPQQAVFLHRHKRTTYYFCASGCQKVFKKNPEKYVPNN
;
A
#
# COMPACT_ATOMS: atom_id res chain seq x y z
N MET A 1 -8.15 -5.43 -31.97
CA MET A 1 -7.24 -5.55 -30.81
C MET A 1 -6.32 -6.74 -31.08
N SER A 2 -4.99 -6.59 -31.17
CA SER A 2 -4.10 -7.68 -31.59
C SER A 2 -3.78 -8.66 -30.47
N LEU A 3 -3.49 -9.93 -30.81
CA LEU A 3 -3.08 -10.99 -29.86
C LEU A 3 -1.94 -10.55 -28.92
N LYS A 4 -1.05 -9.70 -29.43
CA LYS A 4 0.05 -9.07 -28.69
C LYS A 4 -0.43 -8.29 -27.47
N TYR A 5 -1.54 -7.55 -27.56
CA TYR A 5 -2.08 -6.80 -26.42
C TYR A 5 -2.64 -7.72 -25.34
N PHE A 6 -3.30 -8.84 -25.71
CA PHE A 6 -3.76 -9.82 -24.73
C PHE A 6 -2.61 -10.51 -24.01
N GLN A 7 -1.51 -10.78 -24.69
CA GLN A 7 -0.28 -11.32 -24.07
C GLN A 7 0.34 -10.31 -23.09
N LEU A 8 0.42 -9.03 -23.48
CA LEU A 8 0.88 -7.96 -22.60
C LEU A 8 -0.03 -7.81 -21.36
N HIS A 9 -1.36 -7.84 -21.55
CA HIS A 9 -2.30 -7.85 -20.44
C HIS A 9 -2.08 -9.05 -19.51
N SER A 10 -1.93 -10.26 -20.06
CA SER A 10 -1.72 -11.46 -19.27
C SER A 10 -0.45 -11.38 -18.41
N ARG A 11 0.66 -10.89 -18.98
CA ARG A 11 1.90 -10.70 -18.24
C ARG A 11 1.75 -9.71 -17.07
N LEU A 12 1.15 -8.55 -17.34
CA LEU A 12 0.90 -7.54 -16.32
C LEU A 12 -0.01 -8.09 -15.21
N LEU A 13 -1.08 -8.79 -15.57
CA LEU A 13 -2.01 -9.39 -14.60
C LEU A 13 -1.34 -10.51 -13.78
N LYS A 14 -0.49 -11.33 -14.39
CA LYS A 14 0.32 -12.33 -13.67
C LYS A 14 1.27 -11.67 -12.67
N ALA A 15 1.88 -10.54 -13.05
CA ALA A 15 2.69 -9.75 -12.15
C ALA A 15 1.86 -9.25 -10.96
N LEU A 16 0.63 -8.78 -11.18
CA LEU A 16 -0.25 -8.29 -10.12
C LEU A 16 -0.84 -9.40 -9.23
N ALA A 17 -0.96 -10.64 -9.70
CA ALA A 17 -1.59 -11.75 -8.99
C ALA A 17 -0.78 -12.31 -7.79
N ASN A 18 -0.29 -11.44 -6.91
CA ASN A 18 0.38 -11.80 -5.65
C ASN A 18 0.10 -10.75 -4.56
N PRO A 19 -0.37 -11.16 -3.37
CA PRO A 19 -0.80 -10.24 -2.33
C PRO A 19 0.31 -9.30 -1.83
N LYS A 20 1.57 -9.76 -1.73
CA LYS A 20 2.69 -8.90 -1.31
C LYS A 20 2.98 -7.81 -2.33
N ARG A 21 2.87 -8.11 -3.63
CA ARG A 21 3.03 -7.11 -4.71
C ARG A 21 1.89 -6.11 -4.74
N LEU A 22 0.66 -6.57 -4.51
CA LEU A 22 -0.49 -5.68 -4.37
C LEU A 22 -0.31 -4.73 -3.16
N GLU A 23 0.20 -5.23 -2.04
CA GLU A 23 0.51 -4.41 -0.85
C GLU A 23 1.61 -3.38 -1.16
N ILE A 24 2.69 -3.77 -1.82
CA ILE A 24 3.76 -2.83 -2.26
C ILE A 24 3.19 -1.76 -3.19
N ILE A 25 2.36 -2.12 -4.19
CA ILE A 25 1.74 -1.14 -5.08
C ILE A 25 0.86 -0.15 -4.32
N GLN A 26 0.11 -0.63 -3.33
CA GLN A 26 -0.72 0.23 -2.47
C GLN A 26 0.14 1.20 -1.64
N LEU A 27 1.29 0.75 -1.14
CA LEU A 27 2.23 1.60 -0.41
C LEU A 27 2.82 2.71 -1.28
N LEU A 28 3.14 2.40 -2.54
CA LEU A 28 3.69 3.35 -3.51
C LEU A 28 2.64 4.29 -4.14
N ARG A 29 1.39 4.27 -3.66
CA ARG A 29 0.25 5.02 -4.24
C ARG A 29 0.53 6.52 -4.38
N ASN A 30 1.07 7.14 -3.33
CA ASN A 30 1.25 8.59 -3.26
C ASN A 30 2.72 9.02 -3.21
N ASP A 31 3.64 8.10 -2.92
CA ASP A 31 5.03 8.41 -2.62
C ASP A 31 5.99 7.40 -3.27
N CYS A 32 7.26 7.81 -3.35
CA CYS A 32 8.37 6.93 -3.70
C CYS A 32 9.04 6.44 -2.43
N LEU A 33 9.16 5.11 -2.25
CA LEU A 33 9.70 4.52 -1.02
C LEU A 33 10.97 3.72 -1.28
N ALA A 34 11.95 3.87 -0.39
CA ALA A 34 13.12 3.00 -0.32
C ALA A 34 12.74 1.61 0.23
N VAL A 35 13.57 0.61 -0.05
CA VAL A 35 13.35 -0.77 0.40
C VAL A 35 13.19 -0.86 1.92
N ARG A 36 13.98 -0.08 2.67
CA ARG A 36 13.92 -0.03 4.14
C ARG A 36 12.58 0.51 4.66
N GLU A 37 11.98 1.46 3.95
CA GLU A 37 10.66 2.00 4.31
C GLU A 37 9.58 0.95 4.06
N ILE A 38 9.64 0.26 2.92
CA ILE A 38 8.73 -0.84 2.59
C ILE A 38 8.85 -1.98 3.61
N GLU A 39 10.08 -2.33 4.01
CA GLU A 39 10.36 -3.33 5.07
C GLU A 39 9.73 -2.94 6.39
N ARG A 40 9.94 -1.69 6.84
CA ARG A 40 9.33 -1.18 8.07
C ARG A 40 7.79 -1.25 8.04
N MET A 41 7.18 -0.98 6.90
CA MET A 41 5.72 -0.89 6.76
C MET A 41 5.04 -2.26 6.61
N THR A 42 5.64 -3.15 5.82
CA THR A 42 5.08 -4.48 5.53
C THR A 42 5.51 -5.54 6.55
N GLY A 43 6.65 -5.34 7.21
CA GLY A 43 7.30 -6.36 8.04
C GLY A 43 7.91 -7.51 7.22
N LEU A 44 8.00 -7.37 5.90
CA LEU A 44 8.69 -8.32 5.01
C LEU A 44 10.19 -8.06 5.06
N ASN A 45 11.00 -9.11 4.95
CA ASN A 45 12.45 -8.96 4.89
C ASN A 45 12.89 -8.34 3.54
N GLN A 46 14.10 -7.80 3.52
CA GLN A 46 14.69 -7.18 2.33
C GLN A 46 14.74 -8.10 1.09
N ALA A 47 15.00 -9.40 1.24
CA ALA A 47 15.09 -10.33 0.12
C ALA A 47 13.73 -10.51 -0.58
N ASP A 48 12.68 -10.75 0.20
CA ASP A 48 11.29 -10.82 -0.25
C ASP A 48 10.89 -9.54 -0.99
N ILE A 49 11.20 -8.37 -0.44
CA ILE A 49 10.85 -7.08 -1.05
C ILE A 49 11.60 -6.89 -2.36
N SER A 50 12.91 -7.16 -2.37
CA SER A 50 13.74 -7.00 -3.56
C SER A 50 13.26 -7.89 -4.70
N GLN A 51 12.90 -9.15 -4.41
CA GLN A 51 12.33 -10.06 -5.39
C GLN A 51 11.00 -9.54 -5.96
N ASN A 52 10.10 -9.04 -5.11
CA ASN A 52 8.83 -8.50 -5.55
C ASN A 52 9.00 -7.22 -6.40
N LEU A 53 9.88 -6.31 -5.98
CA LEU A 53 10.20 -5.09 -6.73
C LEU A 53 10.88 -5.38 -8.07
N GLN A 54 11.71 -6.44 -8.15
CA GLN A 54 12.32 -6.87 -9.40
C GLN A 54 11.26 -7.31 -10.41
N ILE A 55 10.30 -8.15 -10.00
CA ILE A 55 9.18 -8.58 -10.86
C ILE A 55 8.34 -7.39 -11.30
N LEU A 56 7.99 -6.50 -10.36
CA LEU A 56 7.21 -5.29 -10.67
C LEU A 56 7.96 -4.37 -11.65
N ARG A 57 9.28 -4.27 -11.54
CA ARG A 57 10.11 -3.46 -12.43
C ARG A 57 10.22 -4.09 -13.82
N GLN A 58 10.39 -5.40 -13.92
CA GLN A 58 10.43 -6.13 -15.20
C GLN A 58 9.15 -5.94 -16.02
N GLU A 59 8.01 -5.83 -15.34
CA GLU A 59 6.70 -5.61 -15.96
C GLU A 59 6.31 -4.12 -16.01
N ASN A 60 7.27 -3.22 -15.78
CA ASN A 60 7.11 -1.75 -15.84
C ASN A 60 5.98 -1.20 -14.96
N LEU A 61 5.71 -1.84 -13.83
CA LEU A 61 4.73 -1.37 -12.84
C LEU A 61 5.36 -0.39 -11.84
N VAL A 62 6.67 -0.50 -11.62
CA VAL A 62 7.43 0.43 -10.78
C VAL A 62 8.68 0.93 -11.50
N ILE A 63 9.12 2.13 -11.14
CA ILE A 63 10.37 2.75 -11.56
C ILE A 63 11.23 3.06 -10.35
N THR A 64 12.54 3.23 -10.56
CA THR A 64 13.47 3.65 -9.52
C THR A 64 13.82 5.13 -9.70
N LYS A 65 13.84 5.88 -8.60
CA LYS A 65 14.38 7.25 -8.53
C LYS A 65 15.54 7.30 -7.54
N ARG A 66 16.61 7.99 -7.92
CA ARG A 66 17.79 8.15 -7.09
C ARG A 66 17.77 9.54 -6.45
N ASN A 67 17.69 9.59 -5.13
CA ASN A 67 17.76 10.83 -4.35
C ASN A 67 19.07 10.79 -3.54
N GLY A 68 20.13 11.37 -4.11
CA GLY A 68 21.47 11.30 -3.53
C GLY A 68 22.01 9.86 -3.48
N LYS A 69 22.26 9.34 -2.27
CA LYS A 69 22.78 7.98 -2.06
C LYS A 69 21.67 6.92 -1.99
N GLU A 70 20.40 7.31 -1.88
CA GLU A 70 19.29 6.38 -1.68
C GLU A 70 18.50 6.13 -2.97
N ILE A 71 18.07 4.88 -3.17
CA ILE A 71 17.20 4.46 -4.26
C ILE A 71 15.80 4.25 -3.70
N SER A 72 14.84 4.97 -4.27
CA SER A 72 13.41 4.83 -3.99
C SER A 72 12.69 4.22 -5.19
N TYR A 73 11.58 3.54 -4.94
CA TYR A 73 10.71 2.95 -5.94
C TYR A 73 9.40 3.75 -6.00
N CYS A 74 8.89 4.01 -7.19
CA CYS A 74 7.63 4.72 -7.41
C CYS A 74 6.75 3.91 -8.38
N LEU A 75 5.44 4.12 -8.37
CA LEU A 75 4.59 3.62 -9.44
C LEU A 75 5.01 4.22 -10.79
N ALA A 76 5.10 3.38 -11.81
CA ALA A 76 5.51 3.81 -13.15
C ALA A 76 4.45 4.68 -13.84
N HIS A 77 3.17 4.52 -13.47
CA HIS A 77 2.07 5.26 -14.08
C HIS A 77 0.85 5.37 -13.13
N PRO A 78 0.17 6.54 -13.06
CA PRO A 78 -1.00 6.74 -12.19
C PRO A 78 -2.19 5.83 -12.52
N ASN A 79 -2.29 5.31 -13.75
CA ASN A 79 -3.37 4.37 -14.09
C ASN A 79 -3.24 3.01 -13.41
N ILE A 80 -2.05 2.65 -12.89
CA ILE A 80 -1.87 1.40 -12.14
C ILE A 80 -2.77 1.43 -10.89
N ILE A 81 -2.73 2.53 -10.14
CA ILE A 81 -3.55 2.63 -8.94
C ILE A 81 -5.04 2.81 -9.24
N LYS A 82 -5.39 3.49 -10.33
CA LYS A 82 -6.80 3.59 -10.77
C LYS A 82 -7.38 2.21 -11.13
N ALA A 83 -6.58 1.34 -11.74
CA ALA A 83 -6.99 -0.02 -12.05
C ALA A 83 -7.24 -0.84 -10.77
N PHE A 84 -6.35 -0.70 -9.77
CA PHE A 84 -6.56 -1.28 -8.44
C PHE A 84 -7.84 -0.80 -7.78
N ASP A 85 -8.10 0.51 -7.80
CA ASP A 85 -9.31 1.10 -7.22
C ASP A 85 -10.57 0.55 -7.88
N SER A 86 -10.52 0.35 -9.20
CA SER A 86 -11.62 -0.23 -9.97
C SER A 86 -11.88 -1.70 -9.60
N ILE A 87 -10.83 -2.50 -9.48
CA ILE A 87 -10.93 -3.90 -9.04
C ILE A 87 -11.44 -3.97 -7.59
N HIS A 88 -10.92 -3.11 -6.71
CA HIS A 88 -11.33 -3.06 -5.31
C HIS A 88 -12.82 -2.72 -5.16
N ALA A 89 -13.32 -1.74 -5.91
CA ALA A 89 -14.74 -1.38 -5.93
C ALA A 89 -15.63 -2.58 -6.29
N ILE A 90 -15.26 -3.36 -7.31
CA ILE A 90 -15.99 -4.57 -7.71
C ILE A 90 -15.99 -5.62 -6.58
N LEU A 91 -14.85 -5.83 -5.92
CA LEU A 91 -14.73 -6.84 -4.87
C LEU A 91 -15.54 -6.48 -3.62
N VAL A 92 -15.57 -5.21 -3.29
CA VAL A 92 -16.38 -4.62 -2.23
C VAL A 92 -17.87 -4.86 -2.52
N ASP A 93 -18.33 -4.48 -3.71
CA ASP A 93 -19.73 -4.64 -4.13
C ASP A 93 -20.18 -6.10 -4.07
N ARG A 94 -19.32 -7.03 -4.53
CA ARG A 94 -19.62 -8.48 -4.56
C ARG A 94 -19.73 -9.12 -3.19
N LYS A 95 -18.86 -8.73 -2.25
CA LYS A 95 -18.75 -9.44 -0.97
C LYS A 95 -19.64 -8.87 0.14
N LYS A 96 -20.38 -7.76 -0.10
CA LYS A 96 -20.87 -6.87 0.98
C LYS A 96 -19.79 -6.64 2.05
N ILE A 97 -18.51 -6.68 1.66
CA ILE A 97 -17.45 -6.16 2.52
C ILE A 97 -17.83 -4.70 2.64
N LYS A 98 -18.23 -4.24 3.82
CA LYS A 98 -18.50 -2.82 4.04
C LYS A 98 -17.27 -2.06 3.55
N PRO A 99 -17.36 -1.33 2.44
CA PRO A 99 -16.41 -0.27 2.25
C PRO A 99 -16.90 0.82 3.19
N GLU A 100 -16.16 1.14 4.24
CA GLU A 100 -16.13 2.56 4.53
C GLU A 100 -15.33 3.20 3.40
N HIS A 101 -16.03 3.59 2.34
CA HIS A 101 -15.96 4.89 1.65
C HIS A 101 -16.33 4.79 0.16
N ASN A 102 -17.38 5.52 -0.19
CA ASN A 102 -17.73 5.90 -1.55
C ASN A 102 -17.44 7.41 -1.72
N LYS A 103 -16.48 7.70 -2.61
CA LYS A 103 -16.37 8.80 -3.59
C LYS A 103 -16.47 10.29 -3.19
N ARG A 104 -15.60 11.03 -3.90
CA ARG A 104 -15.68 12.44 -4.34
C ARG A 104 -15.45 13.51 -3.27
N ASN A 105 -14.21 13.99 -3.14
CA ASN A 105 -13.81 15.34 -3.56
C ASN A 105 -12.34 15.61 -3.20
N ARG A 106 -11.70 16.50 -3.96
CA ARG A 106 -10.44 17.13 -3.54
C ARG A 106 -10.71 17.92 -2.25
N VAL A 107 -10.40 17.34 -1.10
CA VAL A 107 -10.38 18.06 0.17
C VAL A 107 -9.11 17.62 0.88
N SER A 108 -8.36 18.59 1.39
CA SER A 108 -7.23 18.42 2.30
C SER A 108 -7.66 17.52 3.47
N ILE A 109 -7.31 16.24 3.40
CA ILE A 109 -7.75 15.24 4.38
C ILE A 109 -6.93 15.41 5.68
N PRO A 110 -7.56 15.53 6.86
CA PRO A 110 -6.83 15.42 8.12
C PRO A 110 -6.18 14.05 8.17
N THR A 111 -4.85 14.05 8.13
CA THR A 111 -4.05 12.83 8.14
C THR A 111 -3.76 12.47 9.58
N ILE A 112 -4.27 11.33 10.03
CA ILE A 112 -3.92 10.76 11.33
C ILE A 112 -2.56 10.09 11.18
N ILE A 113 -1.72 10.24 12.19
CA ILE A 113 -0.39 9.66 12.20
C ILE A 113 -0.51 8.19 12.59
N ASP A 114 -0.03 7.29 11.73
CA ASP A 114 0.23 5.90 12.11
C ASP A 114 1.23 5.92 13.28
N PRO A 115 0.84 5.44 14.47
CA PRO A 115 1.64 5.58 15.68
C PRO A 115 2.93 4.75 15.65
N VAL A 116 3.05 3.79 14.73
CA VAL A 116 4.25 2.95 14.58
C VAL A 116 5.28 3.61 13.68
N CYS A 117 4.86 4.18 12.55
CA CYS A 117 5.80 4.62 11.53
C CYS A 117 5.81 6.14 11.29
N GLY A 118 4.88 6.89 11.88
CA GLY A 118 4.76 8.33 11.68
C GLY A 118 4.09 8.71 10.35
N MET A 119 3.65 7.73 9.56
CA MET A 119 3.05 8.00 8.26
C MET A 119 1.68 8.65 8.41
N LYS A 120 1.42 9.64 7.57
CA LYS A 120 0.13 10.29 7.42
C LYS A 120 -0.85 9.34 6.74
N VAL A 121 -1.75 8.76 7.53
CA VAL A 121 -2.81 7.87 7.08
C VAL A 121 -4.11 8.67 7.04
N SER A 122 -4.80 8.60 5.90
CA SER A 122 -6.18 9.06 5.87
C SER A 122 -7.05 8.07 6.66
N PRO A 123 -7.75 8.50 7.73
CA PRO A 123 -8.62 7.61 8.54
C PRO A 123 -9.72 6.97 7.70
N GLN A 124 -10.09 7.66 6.62
CA GLN A 124 -11.09 7.25 5.65
C GLN A 124 -10.57 6.22 4.64
N GLN A 125 -9.25 5.97 4.58
CA GLN A 125 -8.60 5.06 3.60
C GLN A 125 -7.76 3.96 4.27
N ALA A 126 -7.68 3.94 5.60
CA ALA A 126 -6.85 3.00 6.33
C ALA A 126 -7.38 1.57 6.19
N VAL A 127 -6.67 0.72 5.44
CA VAL A 127 -7.01 -0.70 5.26
C VAL A 127 -6.79 -1.51 6.54
N PHE A 128 -5.91 -1.01 7.42
CA PHE A 128 -5.54 -1.70 8.65
C PHE A 128 -5.88 -0.82 9.85
N LEU A 129 -6.70 -1.35 10.77
CA LEU A 129 -7.14 -0.64 11.96
C LEU A 129 -7.10 -1.54 13.19
N HIS A 130 -6.87 -0.97 14.37
CA HIS A 130 -6.94 -1.71 15.62
C HIS A 130 -7.51 -0.83 16.72
N ARG A 131 -8.51 -1.34 17.43
CA ARG A 131 -9.06 -0.67 18.60
C ARG A 131 -8.29 -1.10 19.84
N HIS A 132 -7.71 -0.15 20.56
CA HIS A 132 -7.04 -0.39 21.83
C HIS A 132 -7.57 0.61 22.87
N LYS A 133 -8.02 0.11 24.02
CA LYS A 133 -8.81 0.88 25.00
C LYS A 133 -10.04 1.50 24.32
N ARG A 134 -10.21 2.84 24.40
CA ARG A 134 -11.31 3.60 23.77
C ARG A 134 -10.89 4.30 22.47
N THR A 135 -9.67 4.07 21.97
CA THR A 135 -9.13 4.74 20.79
C THR A 135 -8.96 3.77 19.62
N THR A 136 -9.38 4.18 18.42
CA THR A 136 -9.13 3.46 17.17
C THR A 136 -7.85 3.98 16.54
N TYR A 137 -6.89 3.09 16.32
CA TYR A 137 -5.64 3.38 15.64
C TYR A 137 -5.69 2.91 14.20
N TYR A 138 -5.14 3.72 13.30
CA TYR A 138 -5.15 3.52 11.86
C TYR A 138 -3.71 3.29 11.39
N PHE A 139 -3.50 2.31 10.52
CA PHE A 139 -2.18 1.88 10.09
C PHE A 139 -2.05 1.93 8.57
N CYS A 140 -0.87 2.33 8.11
CA CYS A 140 -0.57 2.44 6.68
C CYS A 140 -0.46 1.06 6.01
N ALA A 141 -0.11 0.03 6.77
CA ALA A 141 0.13 -1.32 6.28
C ALA A 141 -0.04 -2.40 7.36
N SER A 142 -0.07 -3.66 6.93
CA SER A 142 -0.30 -4.80 7.81
C SER A 142 0.81 -5.00 8.85
N GLY A 143 2.05 -4.63 8.51
CA GLY A 143 3.21 -4.71 9.41
C GLY A 143 3.08 -3.77 10.60
N CYS A 144 2.75 -2.50 10.37
CA CYS A 144 2.53 -1.51 11.43
C CYS A 144 1.43 -1.96 12.40
N GLN A 145 0.30 -2.46 11.89
CA GLN A 145 -0.77 -3.00 12.74
C GLN A 145 -0.30 -4.21 13.58
N LYS A 146 0.50 -5.12 13.01
CA LYS A 146 1.04 -6.28 13.74
C LYS A 146 2.01 -5.87 14.84
N VAL A 147 2.90 -4.92 14.55
CA VAL A 147 3.85 -4.37 15.52
C VAL A 147 3.11 -3.69 16.67
N PHE A 148 2.10 -2.88 16.36
CA PHE A 148 1.27 -2.24 17.36
C PHE A 148 0.55 -3.26 18.25
N LYS A 149 -0.07 -4.30 17.66
CA LYS A 149 -0.76 -5.36 18.42
C LYS A 149 0.16 -6.11 19.38
N LYS A 150 1.44 -6.27 19.06
CA LYS A 150 2.42 -6.95 19.92
C LYS A 150 2.78 -6.15 21.17
N ASN A 151 2.85 -4.82 21.07
CA ASN A 151 3.16 -3.96 22.20
C ASN A 151 2.47 -2.59 22.05
N PRO A 152 1.16 -2.50 22.32
CA PRO A 152 0.40 -1.27 22.12
C PRO A 152 0.88 -0.13 23.01
N GLU A 153 1.26 -0.43 24.25
CA GLU A 153 1.62 0.58 25.27
C GLU A 153 2.84 1.41 24.88
N LYS A 154 3.75 0.86 24.06
CA LYS A 154 4.89 1.60 23.52
C LYS A 154 4.50 2.74 22.58
N TYR A 155 3.35 2.65 21.92
CA TYR A 155 2.94 3.56 20.84
C TYR A 155 1.70 4.39 21.17
N VAL A 156 1.02 4.05 22.27
CA VAL A 156 -0.11 4.82 22.79
C VAL A 156 0.47 6.00 23.58
N PRO A 157 0.14 7.26 23.25
CA PRO A 157 0.54 8.39 24.07
C PRO A 157 -0.07 8.23 25.48
N ASN A 158 0.78 8.27 26.51
CA ASN A 158 0.34 8.36 27.90
C ASN A 158 -0.39 9.69 28.07
N ASN A 159 -1.72 9.64 28.08
CA ASN A 159 -2.57 10.78 28.43
C ASN A 159 -2.73 10.84 29.95
#